data_AF-A0A7Y9MSB0-F1
#
_entry.id   AF-A0A7Y9MSB0-F1
#
_cell.length_a   1.000
_cell.length_b   1.000
_cell.length_c   1.000
_cell.angle_alpha   90.00
_cell.angle_beta   90.00
_cell.angle_gamma   90.00
#
_symmetry.space_group_name_H-M   'P 1'
#
loop_
_entity.id
_entity.type
_entity.pdbx_description
1 polymer ?
#
loop_
_entity_poly.entity_id
_entity_poly.type
_entity_poly.pdbx_seq_one_letter_code
_entity_poly.pdbx_strand_id
1 'polypeptide(L)'
;MSEWYYADAAQQRHGPMPADDLQQRFQRGDVGLTTLVWRDGLSEWHPLADFVDELGLTQAPAAIAPNDAVESAPTPPAQALPAAWAAPESDAAAHSPYAAPAATLGEEPRFVAGGEVVQAGFWKRTAAYLIDGMLVGMVAQVIQFVIMLGFFGFSGLGGGGTPDFATAGGIVMLVLVYLVPLGMSALYFGLFHASSKQATLGKMAVGIKVVRTDGSRISVGRGIGRYFGFLLSSLTIFIGFLMAAFTERKQALHDMLCDTLVVDKWAYTDHPEWQQHKLGTVTVVILSLFGVLMVGILLLVILAIGLAAKGGWH
;
A
#
# COMPACT_ATOMS: atom_id res chain seq x y z
N MET A 1 31.27 -14.97 37.39
CA MET A 1 30.71 -13.85 36.60
C MET A 1 29.73 -14.48 35.64
N SER A 2 28.46 -14.06 35.65
CA SER A 2 27.45 -14.62 34.75
C SER A 2 27.68 -14.06 33.35
N GLU A 3 27.93 -14.94 32.39
CA GLU A 3 28.06 -14.58 30.98
C GLU A 3 26.67 -14.31 30.37
N TRP A 4 26.53 -13.18 29.71
CA TRP A 4 25.29 -12.73 29.08
C TRP A 4 25.37 -12.84 27.56
N TYR A 5 24.21 -13.03 26.95
CA TYR A 5 23.99 -13.02 25.52
C TYR A 5 22.82 -12.09 25.20
N TYR A 6 22.84 -11.47 24.02
CA TYR A 6 21.69 -10.71 23.51
C TYR A 6 21.37 -11.08 22.05
N ALA A 7 20.11 -10.91 21.65
CA ALA A 7 19.66 -11.08 20.27
C ALA A 7 19.37 -9.72 19.63
N ASP A 8 19.99 -9.42 18.48
CA ASP A 8 19.75 -8.17 17.77
C ASP A 8 18.40 -8.17 17.00
N ALA A 9 18.08 -7.05 16.33
CA ALA A 9 16.86 -6.92 15.53
C ALA A 9 16.78 -7.92 14.36
N ALA A 10 17.92 -8.48 13.93
CA ALA A 10 18.01 -9.54 12.93
C ALA A 10 17.97 -10.96 13.54
N GLN A 11 17.69 -11.08 14.84
CA GLN A 11 17.65 -12.34 15.60
C GLN A 11 19.00 -13.07 15.63
N GLN A 12 20.12 -12.36 15.44
CA GLN A 12 21.44 -12.93 15.61
C GLN A 12 21.87 -12.86 17.06
N ARG A 13 22.42 -13.98 17.57
CA ARG A 13 22.91 -14.10 18.94
C ARG A 13 24.33 -13.56 19.07
N HIS A 14 24.53 -12.63 19.97
CA HIS A 14 25.83 -12.05 20.33
C HIS A 14 26.18 -12.41 21.78
N GLY A 15 27.43 -12.79 22.04
CA GLY A 15 27.95 -13.24 23.34
C GLY A 15 28.80 -14.51 23.24
N PRO A 16 29.34 -15.05 24.36
CA PRO A 16 29.16 -14.59 25.74
C PRO A 16 29.88 -13.27 26.03
N MET A 17 29.30 -12.44 26.91
CA MET A 17 29.92 -11.20 27.36
C MET A 17 29.64 -10.89 28.84
N PRO A 18 30.52 -10.13 29.52
CA PRO A 18 30.28 -9.68 30.88
C PRO A 18 29.08 -8.74 30.99
N ALA A 19 28.49 -8.65 32.19
CA ALA A 19 27.39 -7.73 32.49
C ALA A 19 27.76 -6.25 32.21
N ASP A 20 29.01 -5.87 32.51
CA ASP A 20 29.52 -4.50 32.31
C ASP A 20 29.52 -4.09 30.81
N ASP A 21 29.84 -5.04 29.93
CA ASP A 21 29.82 -4.81 28.47
C ASP A 21 28.40 -4.62 27.95
N LEU A 22 27.44 -5.37 28.50
CA LEU A 22 26.03 -5.24 28.17
C LEU A 22 25.48 -3.88 28.64
N GLN A 23 25.88 -3.42 29.83
CA GLN A 23 25.56 -2.08 30.33
C GLN A 23 26.15 -0.98 29.43
N GLN A 24 27.40 -1.11 28.99
CA GLN A 24 28.03 -0.13 28.11
C GLN A 24 27.31 -0.03 26.75
N ARG A 25 26.85 -1.15 26.21
CA ARG A 25 26.06 -1.20 24.96
C ARG A 25 24.68 -0.57 25.12
N PHE A 26 24.04 -0.77 26.26
CA PHE A 26 22.79 -0.09 26.59
C PHE A 26 22.98 1.43 26.65
N GLN A 27 24.07 1.90 27.26
CA GLN A 27 24.42 3.33 27.31
C GLN A 27 24.74 3.92 25.92
N ARG A 28 25.25 3.12 24.98
CA ARG A 28 25.51 3.51 23.59
C ARG A 28 24.26 3.48 22.70
N GLY A 29 23.17 2.89 23.16
CA GLY A 29 21.94 2.71 22.37
C GLY A 29 21.98 1.52 21.40
N ASP A 30 23.00 0.66 21.49
CA ASP A 30 23.14 -0.53 20.63
C ASP A 30 22.13 -1.63 21.02
N VAL A 31 21.69 -1.65 22.28
CA VAL A 31 20.66 -2.55 22.82
C VAL A 31 19.63 -1.74 23.59
N GLY A 32 18.35 -2.08 23.40
CA GLY A 32 17.22 -1.40 24.05
C GLY A 32 16.56 -2.27 25.13
N LEU A 33 15.61 -1.69 25.86
CA LEU A 33 14.87 -2.42 26.91
C LEU A 33 14.07 -3.62 26.38
N THR A 34 13.71 -3.61 25.09
CA THR A 34 13.00 -4.71 24.42
C THR A 34 13.94 -5.75 23.81
N THR A 35 15.26 -5.52 23.84
CA THR A 35 16.24 -6.48 23.33
C THR A 35 16.23 -7.74 24.20
N LEU A 36 16.12 -8.91 23.57
CA LEU A 36 16.11 -10.18 24.27
C LEU A 36 17.51 -10.52 24.75
N VAL A 37 17.62 -10.89 26.03
CA VAL A 37 18.85 -11.32 26.69
C VAL A 37 18.70 -12.69 27.34
N TRP A 38 19.82 -13.39 27.47
CA TRP A 38 19.88 -14.72 28.08
C TRP A 38 21.19 -14.89 28.83
N ARG A 39 21.17 -15.71 29.89
CA ARG A 39 22.35 -16.13 30.65
C ARG A 39 22.17 -17.54 31.19
N ASP A 40 23.29 -18.15 31.56
CA ASP A 40 23.29 -19.47 32.21
C ASP A 40 22.40 -19.47 33.47
N GLY A 41 21.40 -20.34 33.46
CA GLY A 41 20.39 -20.47 34.53
C GLY A 41 18.98 -20.03 34.14
N LEU A 42 18.80 -19.36 32.99
CA LEU A 42 17.47 -19.05 32.44
C LEU A 42 17.00 -20.13 31.47
N SER A 43 15.73 -20.55 31.58
CA SER A 43 15.12 -21.51 30.66
C SER A 43 14.78 -20.92 29.28
N GLU A 44 14.59 -19.60 29.21
CA GLU A 44 14.17 -18.89 28.00
C GLU A 44 14.81 -17.50 27.91
N TRP A 45 14.70 -16.87 26.73
CA TRP A 45 15.16 -15.50 26.49
C TRP A 45 14.17 -14.50 27.08
N HIS A 46 14.67 -13.51 27.81
CA HIS A 46 13.86 -12.50 28.48
C HIS A 46 14.23 -11.10 27.98
N PRO A 47 13.29 -10.15 27.89
CA PRO A 47 13.61 -8.76 27.58
C PRO A 47 14.59 -8.16 28.59
N LEU A 48 15.50 -7.29 28.12
CA LEU A 48 16.44 -6.58 28.99
C LEU A 48 15.74 -5.74 30.07
N ALA A 49 14.50 -5.31 29.81
CA ALA A 49 13.62 -4.65 30.77
C ALA A 49 13.46 -5.43 32.09
N ASP A 50 13.46 -6.76 32.05
CA ASP A 50 13.25 -7.63 33.22
C ASP A 50 14.47 -7.62 34.17
N PHE A 51 15.64 -7.16 33.68
CA PHE A 51 16.90 -7.18 34.43
C PHE A 51 17.50 -5.78 34.67
N VAL A 52 16.70 -4.72 34.52
CA VAL A 52 17.15 -3.32 34.70
C VAL A 52 17.72 -3.08 36.10
N ASP A 53 17.04 -3.57 37.14
CA ASP A 53 17.47 -3.43 38.53
C ASP A 53 18.70 -4.28 38.84
N GLU A 54 18.79 -5.47 38.23
CA GLU A 54 19.90 -6.41 38.45
C GLU A 54 21.21 -5.94 37.78
N LEU A 55 21.11 -5.41 36.56
CA LEU A 55 22.23 -4.92 35.78
C LEU A 55 22.56 -3.45 36.07
N GLY A 56 21.84 -2.81 37.01
CA GLY A 56 22.05 -1.40 37.37
C GLY A 56 21.90 -0.46 36.18
N LEU A 57 20.95 -0.73 35.28
CA LEU A 57 20.71 0.05 34.06
C LEU A 57 19.93 1.33 34.41
N THR A 58 20.61 2.32 35.02
CA THR A 58 20.03 3.64 35.27
C THR A 58 19.81 4.39 33.95
N GLN A 59 18.61 4.97 33.76
CA GLN A 59 18.27 5.74 32.57
C GLN A 59 19.22 6.95 32.45
N ALA A 60 20.06 6.96 31.41
CA ALA A 60 20.72 8.17 30.95
C ALA A 60 19.67 9.12 30.32
N PRO A 61 19.84 10.45 30.39
CA PRO A 61 18.91 11.40 29.81
C PRO A 61 18.79 11.17 28.30
N ALA A 62 17.56 11.25 27.79
CA ALA A 62 17.17 11.03 26.40
C ALA A 62 18.25 11.37 25.36
N ALA A 63 18.82 10.34 24.73
CA ALA A 63 19.68 10.48 23.58
C ALA A 63 18.85 10.55 22.30
N ILE A 64 18.88 11.73 21.67
CA ILE A 64 19.30 11.95 20.27
C ILE A 64 18.68 11.02 19.22
N ALA A 65 17.84 11.63 18.37
CA ALA A 65 17.30 11.04 17.16
C ALA A 65 18.40 10.60 16.15
N PRO A 66 18.15 9.62 15.28
CA PRO A 66 19.11 9.14 14.29
C PRO A 66 19.44 10.25 13.28
N ASN A 67 20.72 10.56 13.17
CA ASN A 67 21.26 11.50 12.20
C ASN A 67 21.48 10.79 10.87
N ASP A 68 20.48 10.82 10.00
CA ASP A 68 20.64 10.69 8.54
C ASP A 68 19.89 11.86 7.89
N ALA A 69 20.41 13.07 8.08
CA ALA A 69 19.99 14.25 7.35
C ALA A 69 21.18 14.78 6.54
N VAL A 70 21.08 14.60 5.23
CA VAL A 70 21.87 15.27 4.21
C VAL A 70 21.91 16.76 4.51
N GLU A 71 23.12 17.31 4.52
CA GLU A 71 23.46 18.71 4.72
C GLU A 71 22.60 19.64 3.86
N SER A 72 21.67 20.37 4.48
CA SER A 72 20.96 21.50 3.87
C SER A 72 21.49 22.82 4.42
N ALA A 73 21.86 23.74 3.51
CA ALA A 73 22.45 25.05 3.78
C ALA A 73 21.72 25.90 4.84
N PRO A 74 22.42 26.83 5.53
CA PRO A 74 21.82 27.62 6.61
C PRO A 74 20.77 28.61 6.11
N THR A 75 19.57 28.52 6.68
CA THR A 75 18.47 29.49 6.57
C THR A 75 18.82 30.79 7.33
N PRO A 76 18.48 31.99 6.81
CA PRO A 76 18.66 33.24 7.56
C PRO A 76 17.80 33.24 8.84
N PRO A 77 18.22 33.95 9.91
CA PRO A 77 17.46 33.97 11.15
C PRO A 77 16.09 34.62 10.95
N ALA A 78 15.04 33.89 11.32
CA ALA A 78 13.67 34.40 11.39
C ALA A 78 13.60 35.54 12.41
N GLN A 79 13.03 36.67 11.99
CA GLN A 79 12.78 37.80 12.88
C GLN A 79 11.81 37.37 13.99
N ALA A 80 12.22 37.50 15.26
CA ALA A 80 11.35 37.26 16.40
C ALA A 80 10.19 38.27 16.38
N LEU A 81 8.96 37.77 16.45
CA LEU A 81 7.78 38.61 16.60
C LEU A 81 7.88 39.40 17.93
N PRO A 82 7.58 40.71 17.94
CA PRO A 82 7.48 41.51 19.14
C PRO A 82 6.60 40.87 20.22
N ALA A 83 7.04 40.96 21.48
CA ALA A 83 6.34 40.41 22.65
C ALA A 83 4.88 40.88 22.80
N ALA A 84 4.46 41.93 22.10
CA ALA A 84 3.07 42.39 22.04
C ALA A 84 2.12 41.40 21.31
N TRP A 85 2.64 40.45 20.54
CA TRP A 85 1.86 39.43 19.82
C TRP A 85 2.10 38.01 20.35
N ALA A 86 2.86 37.86 21.44
CA ALA A 86 2.99 36.59 22.15
C ALA A 86 1.76 36.40 23.04
N ALA A 87 1.00 35.32 22.83
CA ALA A 87 -0.07 34.94 23.74
C ALA A 87 0.54 34.56 25.12
N PRO A 88 -0.05 35.01 26.25
CA PRO A 88 0.44 34.64 27.57
C PRO A 88 0.35 33.11 27.78
N GLU A 89 1.36 32.56 28.45
CA GLU A 89 1.50 31.14 28.77
C GLU A 89 0.20 30.57 29.39
N SER A 90 -0.27 29.48 28.79
CA SER A 90 -1.63 28.98 28.91
C SER A 90 -1.81 28.06 30.13
N ASP A 91 -1.97 28.62 31.32
CA ASP A 91 -2.69 27.94 32.41
C ASP A 91 -4.18 28.30 32.43
N ALA A 92 -4.56 29.40 31.78
CA ALA A 92 -5.95 29.87 31.70
C ALA A 92 -6.82 29.08 30.70
N ALA A 93 -6.23 28.38 29.74
CA ALA A 93 -6.98 27.62 28.72
C ALA A 93 -7.62 26.33 29.26
N ALA A 94 -7.10 25.78 30.37
CA ALA A 94 -7.59 24.53 30.94
C ALA A 94 -8.97 24.64 31.63
N HIS A 95 -9.44 25.86 31.93
CA HIS A 95 -10.68 26.09 32.71
C HIS A 95 -11.72 26.95 31.99
N SER A 96 -11.59 27.16 30.68
CA SER A 96 -12.61 27.91 29.93
C SER A 96 -13.81 27.00 29.61
N PRO A 97 -15.02 27.31 30.11
CA PRO A 97 -16.24 26.56 29.76
C PRO A 97 -16.66 26.74 28.29
N TYR A 98 -15.97 27.61 27.55
CA TYR A 98 -16.13 27.84 26.11
C TYR A 98 -14.89 27.40 25.30
N ALA A 99 -14.00 26.60 25.88
CA ALA A 99 -12.92 25.97 25.11
C ALA A 99 -13.54 25.07 24.02
N ALA A 100 -13.18 25.34 22.76
CA ALA A 100 -13.61 24.48 21.66
C ALA A 100 -13.07 23.05 21.89
N PRO A 101 -13.89 22.01 21.71
CA PRO A 101 -13.42 20.64 21.89
C PRO A 101 -12.24 20.39 20.95
N ALA A 102 -11.09 20.05 21.52
CA ALA A 102 -9.95 19.59 20.74
C ALA A 102 -10.27 18.19 20.23
N ALA A 103 -10.74 18.10 18.98
CA ALA A 103 -10.78 16.82 18.29
C ALA A 103 -9.34 16.37 18.07
N THR A 104 -8.95 15.27 18.72
CA THR A 104 -7.74 14.53 18.36
C THR A 104 -7.90 14.10 16.90
N LEU A 105 -7.15 14.74 16.00
CA LEU A 105 -7.11 14.37 14.60
C LEU A 105 -6.44 13.01 14.48
N GLY A 106 -7.25 11.96 14.48
CA GLY A 106 -6.92 10.60 14.07
C GLY A 106 -5.95 9.87 15.00
N GLU A 107 -6.46 8.93 15.78
CA GLU A 107 -5.70 7.71 16.04
C GLU A 107 -5.43 7.07 14.67
N GLU A 108 -4.20 7.23 14.14
CA GLU A 108 -3.71 6.33 13.10
C GLU A 108 -3.93 4.91 13.64
N PRO A 109 -4.61 4.01 12.90
CA PRO A 109 -4.90 2.66 13.38
C PRO A 109 -3.60 2.04 13.86
N ARG A 110 -3.54 1.68 15.14
CA ARG A 110 -2.31 1.18 15.74
C ARG A 110 -1.96 -0.11 15.02
N PHE A 111 -0.75 -0.16 14.49
CA PHE A 111 -0.25 -1.36 13.83
C PHE A 111 -0.04 -2.44 14.88
N VAL A 112 -0.88 -3.47 14.86
CA VAL A 112 -0.75 -4.63 15.75
C VAL A 112 -0.09 -5.78 14.99
N ALA A 113 1.16 -6.09 15.36
CA ALA A 113 1.88 -7.25 14.88
C ALA A 113 1.56 -8.49 15.73
N GLY A 114 1.51 -9.68 15.11
CA GLY A 114 1.48 -10.97 15.83
C GLY A 114 0.14 -11.75 15.87
N GLY A 115 -0.91 -11.27 15.20
CA GLY A 115 -2.20 -11.99 15.09
C GLY A 115 -2.32 -12.86 13.83
N GLU A 116 -3.38 -13.69 13.76
CA GLU A 116 -3.76 -14.37 12.51
C GLU A 116 -4.06 -13.33 11.42
N VAL A 117 -3.46 -13.48 10.25
CA VAL A 117 -3.67 -12.59 9.11
C VAL A 117 -4.43 -13.31 8.01
N VAL A 118 -5.68 -12.88 7.79
CA VAL A 118 -6.54 -13.42 6.75
C VAL A 118 -6.13 -12.88 5.40
N GLN A 119 -5.47 -13.73 4.61
CA GLN A 119 -5.05 -13.43 3.25
C GLN A 119 -6.25 -13.39 2.28
N ALA A 120 -6.33 -12.34 1.47
CA ALA A 120 -7.36 -12.18 0.45
C ALA A 120 -7.16 -13.19 -0.68
N GLY A 121 -8.14 -14.09 -0.85
CA GLY A 121 -8.13 -15.07 -1.92
C GLY A 121 -8.37 -14.48 -3.31
N PHE A 122 -8.18 -15.34 -4.31
CA PHE A 122 -8.33 -15.01 -5.74
C PHE A 122 -9.63 -14.26 -6.04
N TRP A 123 -10.79 -14.79 -5.65
CA TRP A 123 -12.10 -14.21 -6.00
C TRP A 123 -12.36 -12.81 -5.43
N LYS A 124 -11.88 -12.50 -4.20
CA LYS A 124 -11.97 -11.13 -3.66
C LYS A 124 -11.13 -10.16 -4.50
N ARG A 125 -9.93 -10.58 -4.89
CA ARG A 125 -9.04 -9.80 -5.77
C ARG A 125 -9.65 -9.61 -7.16
N THR A 126 -10.21 -10.66 -7.76
CA THR A 126 -10.90 -10.60 -9.05
C THR A 126 -12.05 -9.60 -9.01
N ALA A 127 -12.94 -9.68 -8.01
CA ALA A 127 -14.03 -8.73 -7.87
C ALA A 127 -13.54 -7.28 -7.70
N ALA A 128 -12.49 -7.06 -6.91
CA ALA A 128 -11.88 -5.73 -6.79
C ALA A 128 -11.37 -5.21 -8.15
N TYR A 129 -10.65 -6.04 -8.91
CA TYR A 129 -10.15 -5.66 -10.24
C TYR A 129 -11.26 -5.40 -11.25
N LEU A 130 -12.41 -6.07 -11.15
CA LEU A 130 -13.58 -5.78 -11.98
C LEU A 130 -14.15 -4.39 -11.70
N ILE A 131 -14.28 -4.01 -10.41
CA ILE A 131 -14.74 -2.66 -10.02
C ILE A 131 -13.72 -1.61 -10.47
N ASP A 132 -12.45 -1.80 -10.12
CA ASP A 132 -11.38 -0.85 -10.45
C ASP A 132 -11.25 -0.70 -11.97
N GLY A 133 -11.30 -1.80 -12.72
CA GLY A 133 -11.24 -1.80 -14.18
C GLY A 133 -12.42 -1.07 -14.82
N MET A 134 -13.64 -1.23 -14.30
CA MET A 134 -14.80 -0.49 -14.79
C MET A 134 -14.67 1.01 -14.51
N LEU A 135 -14.23 1.40 -13.30
CA LEU A 135 -14.09 2.80 -12.90
C LEU A 135 -12.97 3.49 -13.68
N VAL A 136 -11.76 2.93 -13.65
CA VAL A 136 -10.60 3.48 -14.36
C VAL A 136 -10.83 3.43 -15.86
N GLY A 137 -11.46 2.36 -16.37
CA GLY A 137 -11.82 2.22 -17.78
C GLY A 137 -12.81 3.28 -18.24
N MET A 138 -13.88 3.55 -17.47
CA MET A 138 -14.85 4.60 -17.82
C MET A 138 -14.20 5.98 -17.86
N VAL A 139 -13.37 6.31 -16.86
CA VAL A 139 -12.62 7.58 -16.83
C VAL A 139 -11.65 7.66 -18.02
N ALA A 140 -10.93 6.57 -18.31
CA ALA A 140 -10.04 6.50 -19.47
C ALA A 140 -10.80 6.78 -20.76
N GLN A 141 -11.98 6.17 -20.96
CA GLN A 141 -12.79 6.32 -22.17
C GLN A 141 -13.28 7.76 -22.34
N VAL A 142 -13.71 8.42 -21.27
CA VAL A 142 -14.11 9.84 -21.35
C VAL A 142 -12.93 10.72 -21.73
N ILE A 143 -11.77 10.53 -21.09
CA ILE A 143 -10.56 11.28 -21.41
C ILE A 143 -10.13 11.03 -22.86
N GLN A 144 -10.13 9.77 -23.30
CA GLN A 144 -9.77 9.41 -24.67
C GLN A 144 -10.75 9.97 -25.68
N PHE A 145 -12.05 9.99 -25.39
CA PHE A 145 -13.04 10.63 -26.23
C PHE A 145 -12.76 12.12 -26.42
N VAL A 146 -12.40 12.84 -25.34
CA VAL A 146 -12.03 14.27 -25.42
C VAL A 146 -10.74 14.48 -26.22
N ILE A 147 -9.70 13.68 -25.98
CA ILE A 147 -8.45 13.74 -26.73
C ILE A 147 -8.72 13.50 -28.23
N MET A 148 -9.53 12.48 -28.53
CA MET A 148 -9.89 12.12 -29.89
C MET A 148 -10.72 13.23 -30.56
N LEU A 149 -11.73 13.76 -29.89
CA LEU A 149 -12.52 14.89 -30.41
C LEU A 149 -11.65 16.10 -30.73
N GLY A 150 -10.69 16.43 -29.85
CA GLY A 150 -9.74 17.51 -30.08
C GLY A 150 -8.85 17.27 -31.30
N PHE A 151 -8.34 16.04 -31.46
CA PHE A 151 -7.51 15.68 -32.61
C PHE A 151 -8.29 15.74 -33.93
N PHE A 152 -9.44 15.07 -34.02
CA PHE A 152 -10.27 15.07 -35.23
C PHE A 152 -10.80 16.47 -35.55
N GLY A 153 -11.20 17.26 -34.54
CA GLY A 153 -11.66 18.63 -34.72
C GLY A 153 -10.57 19.57 -35.21
N PHE A 154 -9.36 19.50 -34.63
CA PHE A 154 -8.23 20.30 -35.06
C PHE A 154 -7.75 19.93 -36.48
N SER A 155 -7.67 18.64 -36.80
CA SER A 155 -7.32 18.17 -38.14
C SER A 155 -8.32 18.64 -39.20
N GLY A 156 -9.62 18.66 -38.89
CA GLY A 156 -10.67 19.14 -39.79
C GLY A 156 -10.62 20.66 -40.05
N LEU A 157 -10.18 21.46 -39.06
CA LEU A 157 -10.04 22.92 -39.21
C LEU A 157 -8.81 23.32 -40.04
N GLY A 158 -7.75 22.50 -40.03
CA GLY A 158 -6.52 22.76 -40.77
C GLY A 158 -6.58 22.46 -42.28
N GLY A 159 -7.75 22.11 -42.82
CA GLY A 159 -7.91 21.71 -44.22
C GLY A 159 -7.26 20.36 -44.56
N GLY A 160 -6.78 19.63 -43.56
CA GLY A 160 -6.26 18.27 -43.71
C GLY A 160 -7.40 17.29 -43.96
N GLY A 161 -7.20 16.37 -44.90
CA GLY A 161 -8.14 15.29 -45.20
C GLY A 161 -8.33 14.30 -44.04
N THR A 162 -8.61 13.04 -44.36
CA THR A 162 -8.72 11.98 -43.35
C THR A 162 -7.50 12.00 -42.40
N PRO A 163 -7.69 11.94 -41.08
CA PRO A 163 -6.58 12.01 -40.13
C PRO A 163 -5.52 10.95 -40.43
N ASP A 164 -4.29 11.40 -40.60
CA ASP A 164 -3.15 10.56 -40.93
C ASP A 164 -2.26 10.34 -39.70
N PHE A 165 -2.21 9.09 -39.25
CA PHE A 165 -1.42 8.65 -38.10
C PHE A 165 0.09 8.58 -38.37
N ALA A 166 0.53 8.70 -39.63
CA ALA A 166 1.95 8.76 -39.99
C ALA A 166 2.56 10.17 -39.81
N THR A 167 1.73 11.20 -39.67
CA THR A 167 2.20 12.57 -39.40
C THR A 167 2.71 12.72 -37.97
N ALA A 168 3.51 13.76 -37.69
CA ALA A 168 3.96 14.05 -36.32
C ALA A 168 2.79 14.20 -35.34
N GLY A 169 1.71 14.89 -35.74
CA GLY A 169 0.50 15.03 -34.93
C GLY A 169 -0.20 13.69 -34.69
N GLY A 170 -0.28 12.85 -35.72
CA GLY A 170 -0.81 11.49 -35.63
C GLY A 170 -0.01 10.57 -34.70
N ILE A 171 1.32 10.64 -34.75
CA ILE A 171 2.21 9.88 -33.86
C ILE A 171 2.05 10.36 -32.41
N VAL A 172 2.02 11.66 -32.16
CA VAL A 172 1.75 12.21 -30.81
C VAL A 172 0.40 11.71 -30.29
N MET A 173 -0.64 11.73 -31.14
CA MET A 173 -1.95 11.19 -30.79
C MET A 173 -1.89 9.70 -30.42
N LEU A 174 -1.23 8.86 -31.23
CA LEU A 174 -1.05 7.44 -30.90
C LEU A 174 -0.35 7.26 -29.55
N VAL A 175 0.72 8.02 -29.31
CA VAL A 175 1.43 7.98 -28.02
C VAL A 175 0.50 8.34 -26.86
N LEU A 176 -0.32 9.39 -26.99
CA LEU A 176 -1.28 9.79 -25.96
C LEU A 176 -2.37 8.74 -25.74
N VAL A 177 -2.86 8.11 -26.80
CA VAL A 177 -3.87 7.03 -26.73
C VAL A 177 -3.39 5.87 -25.87
N TYR A 178 -2.10 5.50 -25.96
CA TYR A 178 -1.56 4.39 -25.17
C TYR A 178 -0.98 4.82 -23.82
N LEU A 179 -0.28 5.95 -23.75
CA LEU A 179 0.40 6.38 -22.51
C LEU A 179 -0.54 6.98 -21.48
N VAL A 180 -1.61 7.70 -21.88
CA VAL A 180 -2.52 8.32 -20.92
C VAL A 180 -3.25 7.27 -20.07
N PRO A 181 -3.88 6.22 -20.63
CA PRO A 181 -4.54 5.20 -19.82
C PRO A 181 -3.54 4.39 -18.99
N LEU A 182 -2.35 4.12 -19.55
CA LEU A 182 -1.28 3.41 -18.85
C LEU A 182 -0.80 4.20 -17.62
N GLY A 183 -0.46 5.47 -17.80
CA GLY A 183 0.00 6.37 -16.75
C GLY A 183 -1.08 6.62 -15.70
N MET A 184 -2.32 6.87 -16.14
CA MET A 184 -3.46 7.04 -15.24
C MET A 184 -3.68 5.81 -14.36
N SER A 185 -3.62 4.60 -14.94
CA SER A 185 -3.77 3.36 -14.18
C SER A 185 -2.61 3.15 -13.20
N ALA A 186 -1.37 3.39 -13.64
CA ALA A 186 -0.19 3.29 -12.78
C ALA A 186 -0.28 4.25 -11.58
N LEU A 187 -0.70 5.50 -11.82
CA LEU A 187 -0.92 6.49 -10.76
C LEU A 187 -2.08 6.10 -9.86
N TYR A 188 -3.21 5.64 -10.41
CA TYR A 188 -4.36 5.19 -9.64
C TYR A 188 -3.97 4.07 -8.67
N PHE A 189 -3.41 2.97 -9.16
CA PHE A 189 -3.02 1.85 -8.30
C PHE A 189 -1.87 2.22 -7.36
N GLY A 190 -0.88 2.99 -7.85
CA GLY A 190 0.28 3.39 -7.07
C GLY A 190 -0.09 4.26 -5.86
N LEU A 191 -0.86 5.33 -6.10
CA LEU A 191 -1.26 6.28 -5.07
C LEU A 191 -2.26 5.67 -4.08
N PHE A 192 -3.27 4.93 -4.57
CA PHE A 192 -4.27 4.34 -3.67
C PHE A 192 -3.68 3.27 -2.76
N HIS A 193 -2.79 2.42 -3.25
CA HIS A 193 -2.14 1.42 -2.40
C HIS A 193 -1.18 2.06 -1.38
N ALA A 194 -0.55 3.19 -1.70
CA ALA A 194 0.31 3.93 -0.78
C ALA A 194 -0.45 4.88 0.17
N SER A 195 -1.75 5.07 -0.05
CA SER A 195 -2.60 5.93 0.79
C SER A 195 -2.85 5.34 2.18
N SER A 196 -3.45 6.13 3.07
CA SER A 196 -3.89 5.66 4.39
C SER A 196 -4.88 4.50 4.36
N LYS A 197 -5.63 4.37 3.28
CA LYS A 197 -6.57 3.26 3.10
C LYS A 197 -5.91 1.99 2.56
N GLN A 198 -4.71 2.10 1.99
CA GLN A 198 -3.94 0.98 1.43
C GLN A 198 -4.70 0.14 0.39
N ALA A 199 -5.74 0.71 -0.22
CA ALA A 199 -6.69 0.00 -1.05
C ALA A 199 -7.18 0.94 -2.15
N THR A 200 -7.40 0.40 -3.34
CA THR A 200 -8.17 1.06 -4.40
C THR A 200 -9.66 1.04 -4.07
N LEU A 201 -10.48 1.77 -4.83
CA LEU A 201 -11.91 1.86 -4.56
C LEU A 201 -12.60 0.48 -4.63
N GLY A 202 -12.21 -0.35 -5.59
CA GLY A 202 -12.69 -1.73 -5.69
C GLY A 202 -12.25 -2.59 -4.53
N LYS A 203 -10.99 -2.45 -4.08
CA LYS A 203 -10.49 -3.16 -2.90
C LYS A 203 -11.19 -2.72 -1.61
N MET A 204 -11.49 -1.43 -1.47
CA MET A 204 -12.30 -0.92 -0.36
C MET A 204 -13.71 -1.52 -0.37
N ALA A 205 -14.35 -1.60 -1.55
CA ALA A 205 -15.70 -2.13 -1.69
C ALA A 205 -15.81 -3.62 -1.30
N VAL A 206 -14.77 -4.42 -1.57
CA VAL A 206 -14.74 -5.85 -1.17
C VAL A 206 -14.03 -6.11 0.16
N GLY A 207 -13.57 -5.07 0.84
CA GLY A 207 -12.99 -5.15 2.19
C GLY A 207 -11.59 -5.74 2.26
N ILE A 208 -10.71 -5.45 1.30
CA ILE A 208 -9.32 -5.90 1.31
C ILE A 208 -8.36 -4.72 1.14
N LYS A 209 -7.11 -4.87 1.59
CA LYS A 209 -6.05 -3.86 1.48
C LYS A 209 -4.69 -4.47 1.14
N VAL A 210 -3.75 -3.64 0.71
CA VAL A 210 -2.40 -4.02 0.30
C VAL A 210 -1.37 -3.55 1.32
N VAL A 211 -0.59 -4.47 1.83
CA VAL A 211 0.48 -4.21 2.81
C VAL A 211 1.79 -4.79 2.27
N ARG A 212 2.92 -4.44 2.88
CA ARG A 212 4.17 -5.19 2.72
C ARG A 212 4.08 -6.54 3.46
N THR A 213 5.03 -7.43 3.22
CA THR A 213 5.11 -8.72 3.91
C THR A 213 5.29 -8.60 5.42
N ASP A 214 5.89 -7.51 5.89
CA ASP A 214 6.00 -7.13 7.30
C ASP A 214 4.73 -6.43 7.85
N GLY A 215 3.70 -6.24 7.02
CA GLY A 215 2.45 -5.57 7.37
C GLY A 215 2.48 -4.04 7.24
N SER A 216 3.64 -3.44 6.96
CA SER A 216 3.78 -1.99 6.82
C SER A 216 3.11 -1.46 5.55
N ARG A 217 2.92 -0.13 5.51
CA ARG A 217 2.36 0.56 4.34
C ARG A 217 3.33 0.52 3.16
N ILE A 218 2.80 0.31 1.95
CA ILE A 218 3.63 0.32 0.75
C ILE A 218 3.94 1.75 0.29
N SER A 219 5.10 1.97 -0.32
CA SER A 219 5.44 3.26 -0.94
C SER A 219 4.79 3.42 -2.31
N VAL A 220 4.66 4.66 -2.78
CA VAL A 220 4.08 4.99 -4.11
C VAL A 220 4.86 4.29 -5.22
N GLY A 221 6.19 4.39 -5.22
CA GLY A 221 7.04 3.77 -6.26
C GLY A 221 6.87 2.26 -6.33
N ARG A 222 6.72 1.61 -5.16
CA ARG A 222 6.44 0.18 -5.09
C ARG A 222 5.02 -0.16 -5.56
N GLY A 223 4.04 0.68 -5.26
CA GLY A 223 2.68 0.55 -5.79
C GLY A 223 2.63 0.66 -7.32
N ILE A 224 3.40 1.58 -7.91
CA ILE A 224 3.56 1.72 -9.36
C ILE A 224 4.26 0.48 -9.94
N GLY A 225 5.37 0.03 -9.33
CA GLY A 225 6.06 -1.19 -9.74
C GLY A 225 5.14 -2.42 -9.70
N ARG A 226 4.30 -2.50 -8.67
CA ARG A 226 3.29 -3.56 -8.53
C ARG A 226 2.23 -3.51 -9.65
N TYR A 227 1.90 -2.34 -10.18
CA TYR A 227 1.02 -2.21 -11.36
C TYR A 227 1.69 -2.72 -12.63
N PHE A 228 2.98 -2.42 -12.86
CA PHE A 228 3.70 -2.99 -14.00
C PHE A 228 3.92 -4.49 -13.87
N GLY A 229 4.16 -5.00 -12.66
CA GLY A 229 4.13 -6.44 -12.38
C GLY A 229 2.77 -7.06 -12.68
N PHE A 230 1.67 -6.34 -12.39
CA PHE A 230 0.31 -6.76 -12.73
C PHE A 230 0.12 -6.86 -14.25
N LEU A 231 0.64 -5.89 -15.02
CA LEU A 231 0.65 -5.97 -16.48
C LEU A 231 1.46 -7.17 -16.96
N LEU A 232 2.66 -7.40 -16.41
CA LEU A 232 3.44 -8.59 -16.76
C LEU A 232 2.69 -9.89 -16.44
N SER A 233 1.92 -9.90 -15.35
CA SER A 233 1.05 -11.02 -14.98
C SER A 233 -0.06 -11.27 -16.02
N SER A 234 -0.58 -10.24 -16.68
CA SER A 234 -1.59 -10.42 -17.74
C SER A 234 -0.98 -10.95 -19.03
N LEU A 235 0.26 -10.59 -19.35
CA LEU A 235 1.00 -11.13 -20.51
C LEU A 235 1.24 -12.65 -20.39
N THR A 236 1.33 -13.19 -19.17
CA THR A 236 1.52 -14.64 -18.92
C THR A 236 0.24 -15.47 -19.04
N ILE A 237 -0.70 -15.10 -19.93
CA ILE A 237 -2.01 -15.77 -20.12
C ILE A 237 -2.74 -15.92 -18.77
N PHE A 238 -2.70 -14.88 -17.95
CA PHE A 238 -3.27 -14.83 -16.60
C PHE A 238 -2.73 -15.84 -15.57
N ILE A 239 -1.70 -16.63 -15.89
CA ILE A 239 -1.07 -17.58 -14.96
C ILE A 239 -0.54 -16.83 -13.73
N GLY A 240 0.05 -15.65 -13.93
CA GLY A 240 0.54 -14.79 -12.84
C GLY A 240 -0.54 -14.40 -11.82
N PHE A 241 -1.81 -14.36 -12.21
CA PHE A 241 -2.95 -14.13 -11.31
C PHE A 241 -3.42 -15.40 -10.62
N LEU A 242 -3.45 -16.52 -11.36
CA LEU A 242 -3.89 -17.82 -10.85
C LEU A 242 -3.01 -18.33 -9.71
N MET A 243 -1.72 -17.94 -9.66
CA MET A 243 -0.84 -18.29 -8.53
C MET A 243 -1.39 -17.86 -7.16
N ALA A 244 -2.19 -16.79 -7.08
CA ALA A 244 -2.81 -16.38 -5.83
C ALA A 244 -3.85 -17.40 -5.30
N ALA A 245 -4.31 -18.34 -6.13
CA ALA A 245 -5.20 -19.42 -5.73
C ALA A 245 -4.46 -20.63 -5.12
N PHE A 246 -3.16 -20.79 -5.42
CA PHE A 246 -2.39 -22.00 -5.08
C PHE A 246 -1.24 -21.75 -4.10
N THR A 247 -0.81 -20.50 -3.93
CA THR A 247 0.30 -20.15 -3.03
C THR A 247 -0.15 -20.09 -1.57
N GLU A 248 0.71 -20.50 -0.64
CA GLU A 248 0.40 -20.56 0.80
C GLU A 248 -0.07 -19.20 1.35
N ARG A 249 0.61 -18.11 0.93
CA ARG A 249 0.26 -16.73 1.31
C ARG A 249 -0.72 -16.06 0.34
N LYS A 250 -1.28 -16.80 -0.62
CA LYS A 250 -2.22 -16.31 -1.66
C LYS A 250 -1.66 -15.11 -2.44
N GLN A 251 -0.37 -15.14 -2.76
CA GLN A 251 0.34 -14.10 -3.51
C GLN A 251 0.27 -14.36 -5.02
N ALA A 252 0.01 -13.29 -5.79
CA ALA A 252 0.18 -13.30 -7.24
C ALA A 252 1.63 -12.98 -7.63
N LEU A 253 2.00 -13.14 -8.91
CA LEU A 253 3.36 -12.86 -9.41
C LEU A 253 3.84 -11.46 -9.02
N HIS A 254 2.99 -10.47 -9.28
CA HIS A 254 3.27 -9.07 -8.99
C HIS A 254 3.33 -8.76 -7.50
N ASP A 255 2.69 -9.58 -6.65
CA ASP A 255 2.82 -9.45 -5.21
C ASP A 255 4.19 -9.93 -4.75
N MET A 256 4.67 -11.05 -5.29
CA MET A 256 6.01 -11.59 -4.98
C MET A 256 7.11 -10.66 -5.48
N LEU A 257 7.02 -10.21 -6.73
CA LEU A 257 7.98 -9.29 -7.35
C LEU A 257 8.14 -7.99 -6.54
N CYS A 258 7.03 -7.53 -5.97
CA CYS A 258 6.98 -6.30 -5.20
C CYS A 258 6.76 -6.57 -3.72
N ASP A 259 7.13 -7.74 -3.18
CA ASP A 259 7.11 -8.08 -1.75
C ASP A 259 5.85 -7.57 -0.98
N THR A 260 4.69 -7.68 -1.62
CA THR A 260 3.40 -7.22 -1.09
C THR A 260 2.50 -8.40 -0.72
N LEU A 261 1.55 -8.14 0.18
CA LEU A 261 0.46 -9.02 0.53
C LEU A 261 -0.86 -8.28 0.37
N VAL A 262 -1.92 -9.03 0.06
CA VAL A 262 -3.29 -8.50 0.09
C VAL A 262 -4.07 -9.25 1.15
N VAL A 263 -4.53 -8.49 2.12
CA VAL A 263 -5.11 -8.99 3.37
C VAL A 263 -6.49 -8.41 3.56
N ASP A 264 -7.25 -8.97 4.50
CA ASP A 264 -8.50 -8.37 4.96
C ASP A 264 -8.27 -6.94 5.48
N LYS A 265 -9.24 -6.05 5.32
CA LYS A 265 -9.13 -4.64 5.73
C LYS A 265 -8.77 -4.46 7.21
N TRP A 266 -9.19 -5.41 8.07
CA TRP A 266 -8.96 -5.38 9.51
C TRP A 266 -7.64 -6.04 9.94
N ALA A 267 -6.90 -6.67 9.03
CA ALA A 267 -5.58 -7.20 9.35
C ALA A 267 -4.63 -6.07 9.79
N TYR A 268 -3.78 -6.32 10.79
CA TYR A 268 -2.85 -5.33 11.34
C TYR A 268 -3.52 -4.06 11.89
N THR A 269 -4.75 -4.19 12.39
CA THR A 269 -5.46 -3.12 13.10
C THR A 269 -5.73 -3.55 14.54
N ASP A 270 -6.26 -2.65 15.36
CA ASP A 270 -6.65 -2.94 16.75
C ASP A 270 -7.77 -3.99 16.89
N HIS A 271 -8.49 -4.28 15.80
CA HIS A 271 -9.60 -5.23 15.77
C HIS A 271 -9.36 -6.40 14.79
N PRO A 272 -8.33 -7.24 14.99
CA PRO A 272 -8.04 -8.37 14.11
C PRO A 272 -9.18 -9.42 14.10
N GLU A 273 -10.05 -9.44 15.10
CA GLU A 273 -11.21 -10.32 15.20
C GLU A 273 -12.32 -10.01 14.17
N TRP A 274 -12.30 -8.84 13.54
CA TRP A 274 -13.28 -8.46 12.52
C TRP A 274 -12.93 -8.95 11.11
N GLN A 275 -11.79 -9.63 10.96
CA GLN A 275 -11.36 -10.19 9.68
C GLN A 275 -12.35 -11.24 9.15
N GLN A 276 -12.56 -11.26 7.82
CA GLN A 276 -13.53 -12.16 7.20
C GLN A 276 -12.87 -13.19 6.27
N HIS A 277 -12.95 -14.47 6.66
CA HIS A 277 -12.49 -15.59 5.81
C HIS A 277 -13.38 -15.84 4.59
N LYS A 278 -14.68 -15.51 4.68
CA LYS A 278 -15.67 -15.75 3.62
C LYS A 278 -15.72 -14.61 2.60
N LEU A 279 -16.31 -14.88 1.45
CA LEU A 279 -16.64 -13.86 0.45
C LEU A 279 -17.78 -13.00 0.98
N GLY A 280 -17.61 -11.67 0.93
CA GLY A 280 -18.66 -10.74 1.29
C GLY A 280 -19.75 -10.65 0.22
N THR A 281 -20.93 -10.15 0.60
CA THR A 281 -22.08 -10.00 -0.31
C THR A 281 -21.73 -9.21 -1.56
N VAL A 282 -21.00 -8.10 -1.43
CA VAL A 282 -20.55 -7.26 -2.55
C VAL A 282 -19.72 -8.08 -3.55
N THR A 283 -18.78 -8.89 -3.05
CA THR A 283 -17.95 -9.76 -3.90
C THR A 283 -18.80 -10.76 -4.68
N VAL A 284 -19.75 -11.42 -4.03
CA VAL A 284 -20.62 -12.43 -4.67
C VAL A 284 -21.49 -11.78 -5.75
N VAL A 285 -22.10 -10.63 -5.45
CA VAL A 285 -22.96 -9.91 -6.39
C VAL A 285 -22.17 -9.50 -7.63
N ILE A 286 -20.98 -8.91 -7.46
CA ILE A 286 -20.15 -8.46 -8.59
C ILE A 286 -19.74 -9.64 -9.48
N LEU A 287 -19.27 -10.74 -8.88
CA LEU A 287 -18.88 -11.92 -9.64
C LEU A 287 -20.06 -12.54 -10.38
N SER A 288 -21.24 -12.53 -9.77
CA SER A 288 -22.47 -13.05 -10.39
C SER A 288 -22.91 -12.20 -11.56
N LEU A 289 -22.96 -10.87 -11.40
CA LEU A 289 -23.29 -9.92 -12.47
C LEU A 289 -22.31 -10.02 -13.64
N PHE A 290 -21.02 -10.09 -13.34
CA PHE A 290 -19.99 -10.25 -14.35
C PHE A 290 -20.10 -11.60 -15.07
N GLY A 291 -20.37 -12.69 -14.34
CA GLY A 291 -20.60 -14.01 -14.93
C GLY A 291 -21.79 -14.03 -15.88
N VAL A 292 -22.94 -13.45 -15.48
CA VAL A 292 -24.12 -13.32 -16.33
C VAL A 292 -23.82 -12.47 -17.57
N LEU A 293 -23.13 -11.34 -17.41
CA LEU A 293 -22.71 -10.49 -18.53
C LEU A 293 -21.83 -11.25 -19.53
N MET A 294 -20.85 -12.02 -19.05
CA MET A 294 -19.96 -12.82 -19.90
C MET A 294 -20.73 -13.90 -20.67
N VAL A 295 -21.67 -14.58 -20.03
CA VAL A 295 -22.54 -15.56 -20.72
C VAL A 295 -23.38 -14.88 -21.79
N GLY A 296 -23.97 -13.72 -21.48
CA GLY A 296 -24.73 -12.93 -22.45
C GLY A 296 -23.90 -12.51 -23.66
N ILE A 297 -22.68 -11.99 -23.45
CA ILE A 297 -21.76 -11.62 -24.52
C ILE A 297 -21.36 -12.84 -25.35
N LEU A 298 -21.07 -13.98 -24.73
CA LEU A 298 -20.73 -15.22 -25.44
C LEU A 298 -21.88 -15.68 -26.35
N LEU A 299 -23.12 -15.66 -25.85
CA LEU A 299 -24.30 -16.01 -26.64
C LEU A 299 -24.50 -15.05 -27.82
N LEU A 300 -24.29 -13.74 -27.61
CA LEU A 300 -24.35 -12.74 -28.68
C LEU A 300 -23.27 -12.99 -29.74
N VAL A 301 -22.04 -13.31 -29.34
CA VAL A 301 -20.95 -13.62 -30.26
C VAL A 301 -21.26 -14.89 -31.06
N ILE A 302 -21.75 -15.95 -30.40
CA ILE A 302 -22.17 -17.20 -31.08
C ILE A 302 -23.28 -16.92 -32.08
N LEU A 303 -24.28 -16.12 -31.70
CA LEU A 303 -25.37 -15.70 -32.58
C LEU A 303 -24.85 -14.91 -33.78
N ALA A 304 -23.95 -13.93 -33.55
CA ALA A 304 -23.36 -13.12 -34.61
C ALA A 304 -22.56 -13.98 -35.60
N ILE A 305 -21.75 -14.93 -35.11
CA ILE A 305 -21.03 -15.90 -35.95
C ILE A 305 -22.02 -16.77 -36.75
N GLY A 306 -23.08 -17.26 -36.09
CA GLY A 306 -24.11 -18.06 -36.76
C GLY A 306 -24.87 -17.30 -37.84
N LEU A 307 -25.17 -16.02 -37.63
CA LEU A 307 -25.79 -15.13 -38.62
C LEU A 307 -24.84 -14.82 -39.77
N ALA A 308 -23.56 -14.52 -39.48
CA ALA A 308 -22.54 -14.29 -40.49
C ALA A 308 -22.30 -15.53 -41.37
N ALA A 309 -22.28 -16.73 -40.76
CA ALA A 309 -22.13 -18.00 -41.48
C ALA A 309 -23.33 -18.32 -42.39
N LYS A 310 -24.54 -17.85 -42.03
CA LYS A 310 -25.74 -17.95 -42.88
C LYS A 310 -25.80 -16.90 -43.98
N GLY A 311 -25.13 -15.75 -43.80
CA GLY A 311 -25.20 -14.59 -44.68
C GLY A 311 -24.23 -14.57 -45.86
N GLY A 312 -23.37 -15.58 -46.04
CA GLY A 312 -22.34 -15.54 -47.09
C GLY A 312 -21.82 -16.91 -47.56
N TRP A 313 -22.60 -17.55 -48.45
CA TRP A 313 -22.13 -18.44 -49.52
C TRP A 313 -22.99 -18.17 -50.78
N HIS A 314 -22.94 -16.94 -51.31
CA HIS A 314 -23.45 -16.58 -52.64
C HIS A 314 -22.58 -15.49 -53.25
#